data_AF-A0A959IEV4-F1
#
_entry.id   AF-A0A959IEV4-F1
#
_cell.length_a   1.000
_cell.length_b   1.000
_cell.length_c   1.000
_cell.angle_alpha   90.00
_cell.angle_beta   90.00
_cell.angle_gamma   90.00
#
_symmetry.space_group_name_H-M   'P 1'
#
loop_
_entity.id
_entity.type
_entity.pdbx_description
1 polymer ?
#
loop_
_entity_poly.entity_id
_entity_poly.type
_entity_poly.pdbx_seq_one_letter_code
_entity_poly.pdbx_strand_id
1 'polypeptide(L)' 'MKKYFQNRLEAIDWIAEQAENEGQFEVLREQLQFNFIYTGTYFLELEEKPAEIVWLDNSKIR' A
#
# COMPACT_ATOMS: atom_id res chain seq x y z
N MET A 1 7.45 -10.22 -3.57
CA MET A 1 6.37 -11.10 -4.08
C MET A 1 5.16 -10.26 -4.45
N LYS A 2 4.53 -10.52 -5.61
CA LYS A 2 3.30 -9.82 -6.03
C LYS A 2 2.06 -10.65 -5.73
N LYS A 3 1.00 -10.01 -5.21
CA LYS A 3 -0.32 -10.62 -5.07
C LYS A 3 -1.30 -9.98 -6.05
N TYR A 4 -1.88 -10.76 -6.93
CA TYR A 4 -2.84 -10.32 -7.95
C TYR A 4 -4.28 -10.56 -7.49
N PHE A 5 -5.20 -9.74 -7.99
CA PHE A 5 -6.64 -9.80 -7.72
C PHE A 5 -7.43 -9.77 -9.02
N GLN A 6 -8.59 -10.41 -9.04
CA GLN A 6 -9.47 -10.42 -10.22
C GLN A 6 -10.16 -9.07 -10.42
N ASN A 7 -10.49 -8.40 -9.32
CA ASN A 7 -11.20 -7.14 -9.35
C ASN A 7 -10.83 -6.28 -8.13
N ARG A 8 -11.26 -5.02 -8.19
CA ARG A 8 -10.99 -4.03 -7.13
C ARG A 8 -11.60 -4.43 -5.79
N LEU A 9 -12.81 -4.99 -5.78
CA LEU A 9 -13.50 -5.31 -4.52
C LEU A 9 -12.74 -6.39 -3.75
N GLU A 10 -12.35 -7.46 -4.44
CA GLU A 10 -11.52 -8.53 -3.86
C GLU A 10 -10.20 -8.00 -3.28
N ALA A 11 -9.57 -7.05 -3.97
CA ALA A 11 -8.35 -6.42 -3.48
C ALA A 11 -8.60 -5.58 -2.23
N ILE A 12 -9.69 -4.80 -2.18
CA ILE A 12 -10.03 -3.96 -1.02
C ILE A 12 -10.39 -4.82 0.19
N ASP A 13 -11.18 -5.88 0.00
CA ASP A 13 -11.54 -6.82 1.06
C ASP A 13 -10.27 -7.43 1.68
N TRP A 14 -9.35 -7.90 0.83
CA TRP A 14 -8.06 -8.43 1.31
C TRP A 14 -7.21 -7.38 2.03
N ILE A 15 -7.14 -6.14 1.53
CA ILE A 15 -6.39 -5.07 2.21
C ILE A 15 -6.97 -4.79 3.58
N ALA A 16 -8.31 -4.74 3.72
CA ALA A 16 -8.98 -4.50 5.00
C ALA A 16 -8.70 -5.62 6.02
N GLU A 17 -8.59 -6.88 5.55
CA GLU A 17 -8.25 -8.03 6.40
C GLU A 17 -6.79 -8.03 6.88
N GLN A 18 -5.87 -7.44 6.10
CA GLN A 18 -4.42 -7.47 6.39
C GLN A 18 -3.87 -6.18 7.00
N ALA A 19 -4.58 -5.06 6.84
CA ALA A 19 -4.13 -3.79 7.38
C ALA A 19 -4.30 -3.74 8.90
N GLU A 20 -3.21 -3.43 9.61
CA GLU A 20 -3.21 -3.28 11.07
C GLU A 20 -3.78 -1.93 11.52
N ASN A 21 -3.77 -0.94 10.61
CA ASN A 21 -4.28 0.41 10.84
C ASN A 21 -4.72 1.09 9.54
N GLU A 22 -5.42 2.21 9.68
CA GLU A 22 -5.94 3.01 8.56
C GLU A 22 -4.83 3.53 7.63
N GLY A 23 -3.67 3.91 8.17
CA GLY A 23 -2.54 4.37 7.36
C GLY A 23 -2.03 3.28 6.41
N GLN A 24 -1.91 2.05 6.90
CA GLN A 24 -1.51 0.91 6.09
C GLN A 24 -2.57 0.57 5.02
N PHE A 25 -3.85 0.65 5.38
CA PHE A 25 -4.95 0.46 4.44
C PHE A 25 -4.85 1.46 3.28
N GLU A 26 -4.67 2.75 3.59
CA GLU A 26 -4.56 3.80 2.56
C GLU A 26 -3.34 3.62 1.66
N VAL A 27 -2.17 3.30 2.22
CA VAL A 27 -0.95 3.05 1.43
C VAL A 27 -1.15 1.90 0.45
N LEU A 28 -1.72 0.78 0.91
CA LEU A 28 -1.99 -0.37 0.04
C LEU A 28 -3.07 -0.06 -1.00
N ARG A 29 -4.11 0.71 -0.63
CA ARG A 29 -5.15 1.17 -1.54
C ARG A 29 -4.59 2.06 -2.64
N GLU A 30 -3.68 2.96 -2.30
CA GLU A 30 -2.99 3.83 -3.26
C GLU A 30 -2.07 3.03 -4.19
N GLN A 31 -1.30 2.07 -3.66
CA GLN A 31 -0.47 1.19 -4.48
C GLN A 31 -1.32 0.41 -5.50
N LEU A 32 -2.45 -0.15 -5.04
CA LEU A 32 -3.39 -0.88 -5.89
C LEU A 32 -3.91 0.02 -7.04
N GLN A 33 -4.28 1.26 -6.71
CA GLN A 33 -4.79 2.22 -7.68
C GLN A 33 -3.71 2.65 -8.67
N PHE A 34 -2.50 2.92 -8.20
CA PHE A 34 -1.35 3.23 -9.04
C PHE A 34 -1.07 2.08 -10.02
N ASN A 35 -0.99 0.84 -9.52
CA ASN A 35 -0.74 -0.33 -10.35
C ASN A 35 -1.82 -0.50 -11.43
N PHE A 36 -3.10 -0.29 -11.08
CA PHE A 36 -4.18 -0.34 -12.07
C PHE A 36 -4.06 0.76 -13.13
N ILE A 37 -3.75 2.00 -12.75
CA ILE A 37 -3.61 3.13 -13.69
C ILE A 37 -2.53 2.86 -14.74
N TYR A 38 -1.38 2.30 -14.33
CA TYR A 38 -0.23 2.13 -15.23
C TYR A 38 -0.19 0.78 -15.95
N THR A 39 -0.84 -0.25 -15.42
CA THR A 39 -0.76 -1.61 -15.97
C THR A 39 -2.10 -2.21 -16.37
N GLY A 40 -3.21 -1.61 -15.95
CA GLY A 40 -4.55 -2.18 -16.10
C GLY A 40 -4.82 -3.39 -15.21
N THR A 41 -3.94 -3.70 -14.25
CA THR A 41 -4.05 -4.89 -13.39
C THR A 41 -4.06 -4.54 -11.91
N TYR A 42 -4.85 -5.28 -11.12
CA TYR A 42 -4.92 -5.15 -9.68
C TYR A 42 -3.90 -6.07 -9.02
N PHE A 43 -2.81 -5.51 -8.50
CA PHE A 43 -1.85 -6.26 -7.70
C PHE A 43 -1.20 -5.39 -6.61
N LEU A 44 -0.67 -6.04 -5.57
CA LEU A 44 0.16 -5.44 -4.53
C LEU A 44 1.55 -6.04 -4.56
N GLU A 45 2.57 -5.23 -4.26
CA GLU A 45 3.94 -5.71 -4.07
C GLU A 45 4.20 -5.87 -2.56
N LEU A 46 4.34 -7.12 -2.12
CA LEU A 46 4.46 -7.53 -0.73
C LEU A 46 5.92 -7.74 -0.28
N GLU A 47 6.88 -7.00 -0.85
CA GLU A 47 8.29 -7.10 -0.41
C GLU A 47 8.56 -6.25 0.84
N GLU A 48 9.55 -6.71 1.62
CA GLU A 48 9.74 -6.46 3.04
C GLU A 48 9.63 -4.98 3.45
N LYS A 49 8.64 -4.76 4.30
CA LYS A 49 8.30 -3.54 5.04
C LYS A 49 7.78 -2.40 4.15
N PRO A 50 6.50 -1.98 4.30
CA PRO A 50 6.10 -0.69 3.76
C PRO A 50 7.08 0.34 4.33
N ALA A 51 7.66 1.17 3.45
CA ALA A 51 8.64 2.16 3.82
C ALA A 51 8.19 2.87 5.10
N GLU A 52 8.94 2.69 6.20
CA GLU A 52 8.67 3.43 7.43
C GLU A 52 8.70 4.92 7.07
N ILE A 53 7.59 5.61 7.26
CA ILE A 53 7.53 7.06 7.13
C ILE A 53 8.32 7.62 8.32
N VAL A 54 9.64 7.76 8.14
CA VAL A 54 10.50 8.43 9.11
C VAL A 54 10.25 9.93 8.97
N TRP A 55 9.53 10.50 9.93
CA TRP A 55 9.47 11.94 10.10
C TRP A 55 10.89 12.43 10.41
N LEU A 56 11.49 13.20 9.49
CA LEU A 56 12.78 13.84 9.74
C LEU A 56 12.56 14.90 10.83
N ASP A 57 13.01 14.59 12.04
CA ASP A 57 13.01 15.55 13.15
C ASP A 57 14.01 16.68 12.84
N ASN A 58 13.50 17.83 12.43
CA ASN A 58 14.27 19.05 12.13
C ASN A 58 14.77 19.79 13.39
N SER A 59 14.77 19.14 14.57
CA SER A 59 15.13 19.77 15.85
C SER A 59 16.61 20.15 16.04
N LYS A 60 17.49 19.96 15.03
CA LYS A 60 18.94 20.22 15.16
C LYS A 60 19.54 21.22 14.16
N ILE A 61 18.76 22.12 13.57
CA ILE A 61 19.33 23.33 12.95
C ILE A 61 19.32 24.44 14.00
N ARG A 62 20.38 24.52 14.80
CA ARG A 62 20.69 25.63 15.69
C ARG A 62 22.13 26.05 15.49
#